data_AF-A0AAW6NLI8-F1
#
_entry.id   AF-A0AAW6NLI8-F1
#
_cell.length_a   1.000
_cell.length_b   1.000
_cell.length_c   1.000
_cell.angle_alpha   90.00
_cell.angle_beta   90.00
_cell.angle_gamma   90.00
#
_symmetry.space_group_name_H-M   'P 1'
#
loop_
_entity.id
_entity.type
_entity.pdbx_description
1 polymer ?
#
loop_
_entity_poly.entity_id
_entity_poly.type
_entity_poly.pdbx_seq_one_letter_code
_entity_poly.pdbx_strand_id
1 'polypeptide(L)'
;QFLNDARSRFHDESQVSYALFDINQPLDFTAHPEAGYDLIVAVNVLHDASHVVQTLRRLKLLLKAGGRLLIVEATERNSVFQLASVGFIEGLSGYRDFRRRDEKPMLTRSAWQEVLVQAGFANELAWPAQESSPLRQHLLVARSPGVNRPDKKAVSRYLQQRFGTGLPILQIRQREALFTPLHAPSDTPSEPAKPTPVAGGNPALEKQVAELWQSLLSRPVARHHDFFELGGDSLMATRMVAQLNRRGIARANLQDLFSHSTLSDFCAHLQAATSGEDNPIPLCQGDGEETLFVFHASDGDISAWLPLASALNRRVFGLQAKSPQRFATLDQMIDEYVGCIRRQQPHGPYVLAGWSYGAFLAAGAAQRLYAKGEQVRMVLIDPVCRQDFC
;
A
#
# COMPACT_ATOMS: atom_id res chain seq x y z
N GLN A 1 -7.58 13.59 -4.12
CA GLN A 1 -7.81 14.15 -5.46
C GLN A 1 -9.16 13.69 -6.02
N PHE A 2 -9.39 12.37 -6.18
CA PHE A 2 -10.64 11.76 -6.67
C PHE A 2 -11.96 12.41 -6.20
N LEU A 3 -12.15 12.59 -4.88
CA LEU A 3 -13.42 13.12 -4.34
C LEU A 3 -13.65 14.60 -4.69
N ASN A 4 -12.57 15.38 -4.84
CA ASN A 4 -12.66 16.77 -5.27
C ASN A 4 -12.95 16.86 -6.78
N ASP A 5 -12.35 15.97 -7.57
CA ASP A 5 -12.57 15.89 -9.01
C ASP A 5 -14.02 15.46 -9.32
N ALA A 6 -14.55 14.49 -8.56
CA ALA A 6 -15.95 14.07 -8.66
C ALA A 6 -16.90 15.22 -8.31
N ARG A 7 -16.64 15.93 -7.21
CA ARG A 7 -17.43 17.12 -6.83
C ARG A 7 -17.41 18.20 -7.91
N SER A 8 -16.25 18.44 -8.54
CA SER A 8 -16.13 19.45 -9.60
C SER A 8 -16.85 19.02 -10.88
N ARG A 9 -16.69 17.76 -11.30
CA ARG A 9 -17.27 17.25 -12.55
C ARG A 9 -18.78 17.09 -12.50
N PHE A 10 -19.33 16.75 -11.33
CA PHE A 10 -20.75 16.47 -11.14
C PHE A 10 -21.39 17.49 -10.18
N HIS A 11 -20.88 18.73 -10.17
CA HIS A 11 -21.36 19.79 -9.29
C HIS A 11 -22.82 20.19 -9.57
N ASP A 12 -23.28 20.05 -10.82
CA ASP A 12 -24.65 20.38 -11.25
C ASP A 12 -25.68 19.29 -10.90
N GLU A 13 -25.22 18.10 -10.50
CA GLU A 13 -26.09 16.97 -10.14
C GLU A 13 -26.54 17.10 -8.68
N SER A 14 -27.61 17.87 -8.45
CA SER A 14 -28.19 18.17 -7.13
C SER A 14 -28.56 16.95 -6.27
N GLN A 15 -28.53 15.74 -6.83
CA GLN A 15 -28.91 14.49 -6.16
C GLN A 15 -27.72 13.67 -5.63
N VAL A 16 -26.48 14.15 -5.80
CA VAL A 16 -25.27 13.39 -5.39
C VAL A 16 -24.61 14.00 -4.16
N SER A 17 -24.52 13.20 -3.08
CA SER A 17 -23.76 13.55 -1.88
C SER A 17 -22.39 12.89 -1.87
N TYR A 18 -21.34 13.65 -1.50
CA TYR A 18 -19.96 13.16 -1.51
C TYR A 18 -19.37 13.14 -0.10
N ALA A 19 -18.95 11.97 0.35
CA ALA A 19 -18.27 11.79 1.64
C ALA A 19 -17.13 10.78 1.51
N LEU A 20 -16.12 10.91 2.38
CA LEU A 20 -15.09 9.88 2.53
C LEU A 20 -15.68 8.71 3.31
N PHE A 21 -15.51 7.49 2.80
CA PHE A 21 -15.92 6.27 3.48
C PHE A 21 -14.72 5.33 3.57
N ASP A 22 -14.16 5.18 4.77
CA ASP A 22 -13.07 4.24 5.04
C ASP A 22 -13.66 2.86 5.37
N ILE A 23 -13.47 1.91 4.46
CA ILE A 23 -13.98 0.52 4.58
C ILE A 23 -13.38 -0.25 5.77
N ASN A 24 -12.29 0.25 6.35
CA ASN A 24 -11.58 -0.37 7.46
C ASN A 24 -12.02 0.15 8.84
N GLN A 25 -12.69 1.30 8.90
CA GLN A 25 -13.15 1.88 10.15
C GLN A 25 -14.51 1.31 10.59
N PRO A 26 -14.83 1.38 11.90
CA PRO A 26 -16.16 1.07 12.40
C PRO A 26 -17.23 1.97 11.76
N LEU A 27 -18.43 1.43 11.53
CA LEU A 27 -19.54 2.18 10.93
C LEU A 27 -20.12 3.24 11.87
N ASP A 28 -20.21 4.48 11.39
CA ASP A 28 -21.12 5.48 11.95
C ASP A 28 -22.49 5.38 11.28
N PHE A 29 -23.42 4.67 11.91
CA PHE A 29 -24.78 4.50 11.39
C PHE A 29 -25.57 5.81 11.25
N THR A 30 -25.15 6.91 11.88
CA THR A 30 -25.82 8.21 11.77
C THR A 30 -25.47 8.96 10.49
N ALA A 31 -24.32 8.63 9.88
CA ALA A 31 -23.88 9.16 8.60
C ALA A 31 -24.58 8.52 7.38
N HIS A 32 -25.46 7.54 7.59
CA HIS A 32 -26.11 6.77 6.53
C HIS A 32 -27.64 6.75 6.66
N PRO A 33 -28.39 6.58 5.56
CA PRO A 33 -29.85 6.47 5.60
C PRO A 33 -30.29 5.34 6.53
N GLU A 34 -31.29 5.60 7.39
CA GLU A 34 -31.76 4.62 8.38
C GLU A 34 -32.28 3.33 7.71
N ALA A 35 -32.98 3.48 6.58
CA ALA A 35 -33.49 2.37 5.78
C ALA A 35 -32.40 1.55 5.07
N GLY A 36 -31.17 2.08 4.95
CA GLY A 36 -30.08 1.50 4.16
C GLY A 36 -30.17 1.83 2.67
N TYR A 37 -29.18 1.35 1.92
CA TYR A 37 -29.04 1.55 0.47
C TYR A 37 -29.65 0.38 -0.32
N ASP A 38 -30.21 0.66 -1.50
CA ASP A 38 -30.67 -0.37 -2.44
C ASP A 38 -29.50 -1.04 -3.18
N LEU A 39 -28.46 -0.26 -3.47
CA LEU A 39 -27.26 -0.69 -4.18
C LEU A 39 -26.02 -0.04 -3.56
N ILE A 40 -24.99 -0.83 -3.32
CA ILE A 40 -23.62 -0.35 -3.07
C ILE A 40 -22.78 -0.77 -4.27
N VAL A 41 -22.02 0.17 -4.81
CA VAL A 41 -21.06 -0.07 -5.90
C VAL A 41 -19.66 0.12 -5.36
N ALA A 42 -18.85 -0.93 -5.43
CA ALA A 42 -17.45 -0.94 -5.02
C ALA A 42 -16.57 -1.24 -6.24
N VAL A 43 -15.63 -0.35 -6.54
CA VAL A 43 -14.76 -0.45 -7.71
C VAL A 43 -13.31 -0.33 -7.26
N ASN A 44 -12.51 -1.39 -7.44
CA ASN A 44 -11.09 -1.45 -7.11
C ASN A 44 -10.74 -0.91 -5.71
N VAL A 45 -11.49 -1.33 -4.68
CA VAL A 45 -11.37 -0.81 -3.31
C VAL A 45 -11.39 -1.90 -2.26
N LEU A 46 -12.07 -3.03 -2.49
CA LEU A 46 -12.29 -4.04 -1.46
C LEU A 46 -11.05 -4.91 -1.21
N HIS A 47 -10.07 -4.90 -2.11
CA HIS A 47 -8.77 -5.51 -1.85
C HIS A 47 -7.98 -4.81 -0.73
N ASP A 48 -8.22 -3.51 -0.50
CA ASP A 48 -7.62 -2.73 0.60
C ASP A 48 -8.28 -3.01 1.96
N ALA A 49 -9.29 -3.89 2.00
CA ALA A 49 -9.88 -4.33 3.25
C ALA A 49 -8.80 -5.01 4.12
N SER A 50 -8.63 -4.52 5.35
CA SER A 50 -7.83 -5.14 6.39
C SER A 50 -8.38 -6.52 6.77
N HIS A 51 -9.69 -6.76 6.65
CA HIS A 51 -10.29 -8.07 6.76
C HIS A 51 -11.52 -8.17 5.85
N VAL A 52 -11.38 -8.85 4.70
CA VAL A 52 -12.38 -8.81 3.61
C VAL A 52 -13.77 -9.25 4.05
N VAL A 53 -13.89 -10.37 4.78
CA VAL A 53 -15.20 -10.88 5.24
C VAL A 53 -15.87 -9.92 6.23
N GLN A 54 -15.11 -9.28 7.13
CA GLN A 54 -15.65 -8.35 8.12
C GLN A 54 -16.10 -7.04 7.43
N THR A 55 -15.29 -6.52 6.51
CA THR A 55 -15.66 -5.36 5.68
C THR A 55 -16.94 -5.65 4.89
N LEU A 56 -17.06 -6.81 4.26
CA LEU A 56 -18.29 -7.21 3.56
C LEU A 56 -19.49 -7.28 4.52
N ARG A 57 -19.34 -7.83 5.73
CA ARG A 57 -20.40 -7.83 6.75
C ARG A 57 -20.83 -6.40 7.12
N ARG A 58 -19.89 -5.47 7.26
CA ARG A 58 -20.21 -4.04 7.50
C ARG A 58 -21.00 -3.44 6.33
N LEU A 59 -20.54 -3.64 5.09
CA LEU A 59 -21.27 -3.17 3.91
C LEU A 59 -22.68 -3.76 3.84
N LYS A 60 -22.83 -5.04 4.22
CA LYS A 60 -24.14 -5.70 4.32
C LYS A 60 -25.07 -4.98 5.31
N LEU A 61 -24.56 -4.50 6.45
CA LEU A 61 -25.33 -3.71 7.42
C LEU A 61 -25.80 -2.37 6.84
N LEU A 62 -25.19 -1.86 5.78
CA LEU A 62 -25.64 -0.63 5.12
C LEU A 62 -26.69 -0.90 4.02
N LEU A 63 -26.91 -2.14 3.61
CA LEU A 63 -27.90 -2.50 2.58
C LEU A 63 -29.29 -2.75 3.17
N LYS A 64 -30.31 -2.42 2.39
CA LYS A 64 -31.69 -2.89 2.59
C LYS A 64 -31.77 -4.41 2.49
N ALA A 65 -32.85 -4.98 3.02
CA ALA A 65 -33.21 -6.36 2.74
C ALA A 65 -33.43 -6.55 1.24
N GLY A 66 -32.72 -7.49 0.63
CA GLY A 66 -32.73 -7.69 -0.83
C GLY A 66 -31.89 -6.68 -1.62
N GLY A 67 -31.22 -5.73 -0.97
CA GLY A 67 -30.28 -4.81 -1.60
C GLY A 67 -29.05 -5.53 -2.17
N ARG A 68 -28.36 -4.89 -3.11
CA ARG A 68 -27.24 -5.50 -3.85
C ARG A 68 -25.91 -4.81 -3.57
N LEU A 69 -24.86 -5.61 -3.56
CA LEU A 69 -23.47 -5.17 -3.65
C LEU A 69 -22.97 -5.52 -5.05
N LEU A 70 -22.55 -4.50 -5.79
CA LEU A 70 -21.90 -4.63 -7.09
C LEU A 70 -20.42 -4.36 -6.91
N ILE A 71 -19.60 -5.30 -7.33
CA ILE A 71 -18.14 -5.29 -7.15
C ILE A 71 -17.50 -5.33 -8.53
N VAL A 72 -16.61 -4.38 -8.82
CA VAL A 72 -15.73 -4.40 -9.99
C VAL A 72 -14.31 -4.40 -9.48
N GLU A 73 -13.66 -5.56 -9.53
CA GLU A 73 -12.34 -5.76 -8.94
C GLU A 73 -11.42 -6.51 -9.90
N ALA A 74 -10.13 -6.22 -9.81
CA ALA A 74 -9.11 -7.05 -10.41
C ALA A 74 -9.08 -8.42 -9.72
N THR A 75 -9.08 -9.50 -10.49
CA THR A 75 -9.13 -10.86 -9.93
C THR A 75 -7.94 -11.73 -10.37
N GLU A 76 -6.97 -11.13 -11.06
CA GLU A 76 -5.77 -11.82 -11.51
C GLU A 76 -4.75 -11.91 -10.38
N ARG A 77 -4.81 -13.02 -9.65
CA ARG A 77 -4.01 -13.21 -8.42
C ARG A 77 -2.49 -13.27 -8.62
N ASN A 78 -2.05 -13.63 -9.83
CA ASN A 78 -0.65 -13.85 -10.17
C ASN A 78 -0.14 -12.80 -11.18
N SER A 79 -0.80 -11.65 -11.28
CA SER A 79 -0.33 -10.58 -12.15
C SER A 79 1.02 -10.07 -11.66
N VAL A 80 2.07 -10.29 -12.45
CA VAL A 80 3.44 -9.84 -12.17
C VAL A 80 3.50 -8.32 -11.97
N PHE A 81 2.71 -7.57 -12.76
CA PHE A 81 2.54 -6.12 -12.63
C PHE A 81 1.90 -5.68 -11.30
N GLN A 82 1.01 -6.50 -10.72
CA GLN A 82 0.41 -6.18 -9.41
C GLN A 82 1.34 -6.58 -8.28
N LEU A 83 2.02 -7.72 -8.35
CA LEU A 83 2.98 -8.14 -7.31
C LEU A 83 4.08 -7.09 -7.10
N ALA A 84 4.52 -6.45 -8.18
CA ALA A 84 5.49 -5.37 -8.11
C ALA A 84 4.88 -4.02 -7.67
N SER A 85 3.55 -3.84 -7.78
CA SER A 85 2.82 -2.64 -7.30
C SER A 85 2.29 -2.74 -5.86
N VAL A 86 2.12 -3.96 -5.31
CA VAL A 86 1.55 -4.21 -3.98
C VAL A 86 2.43 -3.66 -2.84
N GLY A 87 3.74 -3.57 -3.04
CA GLY A 87 4.66 -2.91 -2.10
C GLY A 87 4.58 -1.38 -2.10
N PHE A 88 3.93 -0.78 -3.10
CA PHE A 88 3.86 0.67 -3.32
C PHE A 88 2.48 1.28 -3.07
N ILE A 89 1.42 0.48 -3.08
CA ILE A 89 0.05 0.93 -2.81
C ILE A 89 -0.23 0.78 -1.31
N GLU A 90 -0.21 1.92 -0.59
CA GLU A 90 -0.68 2.01 0.81
C GLU A 90 -2.14 1.52 0.91
N GLY A 91 -2.32 0.24 1.23
CA GLY A 91 -3.64 -0.40 1.30
C GLY A 91 -3.60 -1.91 1.05
N LEU A 92 -2.75 -2.34 0.11
CA LEU A 92 -2.66 -3.74 -0.33
C LEU A 92 -1.71 -4.61 0.52
N SER A 93 -1.23 -4.12 1.66
CA SER A 93 -0.35 -4.87 2.60
C SER A 93 -0.91 -4.97 4.02
N GLY A 94 -1.99 -4.24 4.34
CA GLY A 94 -2.56 -4.15 5.69
C GLY A 94 -3.57 -5.25 6.06
N TYR A 95 -3.68 -6.31 5.26
CA TYR A 95 -4.65 -7.38 5.47
C TYR A 95 -4.24 -8.34 6.60
N ARG A 96 -5.22 -8.70 7.43
CA ARG A 96 -5.09 -9.53 8.64
C ARG A 96 -5.92 -10.82 8.55
N ASP A 97 -6.35 -11.18 7.34
CA ASP A 97 -7.17 -12.36 7.05
C ASP A 97 -6.35 -13.46 6.34
N PHE A 98 -7.03 -14.44 5.74
CA PHE A 98 -6.43 -15.62 5.12
C PHE A 98 -5.41 -15.30 4.03
N ARG A 99 -5.47 -14.10 3.42
CA ARG A 99 -4.49 -13.64 2.41
C ARG A 99 -3.07 -13.51 2.95
N ARG A 100 -2.90 -13.44 4.28
CA ARG A 100 -1.59 -13.43 4.96
C ARG A 100 -0.79 -14.73 4.80
N ARG A 101 -1.45 -15.83 4.43
CA ARG A 101 -0.81 -17.15 4.31
C ARG A 101 0.10 -17.27 3.09
N ASP A 102 -0.26 -16.61 2.00
CA ASP A 102 0.48 -16.65 0.74
C ASP A 102 0.78 -15.26 0.18
N GLU A 103 0.63 -14.25 1.03
CA GLU A 103 1.02 -12.85 0.81
C GLU A 103 0.43 -12.23 -0.47
N LYS A 104 -0.76 -12.70 -0.87
CA LYS A 104 -1.46 -12.24 -2.07
C LYS A 104 -2.72 -11.46 -1.69
N PRO A 105 -2.74 -10.13 -1.87
CA PRO A 105 -3.90 -9.30 -1.51
C PRO A 105 -5.11 -9.53 -2.42
N MET A 106 -4.84 -9.94 -3.66
CA MET A 106 -5.86 -10.20 -4.67
C MET A 106 -6.57 -11.52 -4.41
N LEU A 107 -7.86 -11.54 -4.71
CA LEU A 107 -8.70 -12.73 -4.68
C LEU A 107 -9.02 -13.11 -6.11
N THR A 108 -9.04 -14.41 -6.36
CA THR A 108 -9.62 -14.93 -7.60
C THR A 108 -11.13 -14.69 -7.60
N ARG A 109 -11.77 -14.88 -8.76
CA ARG A 109 -13.22 -14.73 -8.86
C ARG A 109 -13.95 -15.76 -7.98
N SER A 110 -13.47 -17.00 -7.94
CA SER A 110 -14.01 -18.03 -7.03
C SER A 110 -13.86 -17.65 -5.55
N ALA A 111 -12.68 -17.18 -5.15
CA ALA A 111 -12.42 -16.76 -3.77
C ALA A 111 -13.30 -15.57 -3.36
N TRP A 112 -13.57 -14.63 -4.28
CA TRP A 112 -14.53 -13.55 -4.05
C TRP A 112 -15.94 -14.09 -3.75
N GLN A 113 -16.42 -15.07 -4.54
CA GLN A 113 -17.73 -15.69 -4.33
C GLN A 113 -17.82 -16.41 -2.98
N GLU A 114 -16.73 -17.03 -2.52
CA GLU A 114 -16.65 -17.68 -1.20
C GLU A 114 -16.73 -16.67 -0.06
N VAL A 115 -15.93 -15.59 -0.09
CA VAL A 115 -15.95 -14.59 0.99
C VAL A 115 -17.27 -13.83 1.05
N LEU A 116 -17.97 -13.65 -0.08
CA LEU A 116 -19.32 -13.10 -0.13
C LEU A 116 -20.31 -14.00 0.61
N VAL A 117 -20.27 -15.32 0.39
CA VAL A 117 -21.11 -16.28 1.11
C VAL A 117 -20.76 -16.30 2.60
N GLN A 118 -19.48 -16.28 2.97
CA GLN A 118 -19.04 -16.22 4.37
C GLN A 118 -19.47 -14.92 5.08
N ALA A 119 -19.60 -13.82 4.33
CA ALA A 119 -20.16 -12.56 4.81
C ALA A 119 -21.70 -12.55 4.85
N GLY A 120 -22.34 -13.63 4.38
CA GLY A 120 -23.78 -13.82 4.40
C GLY A 120 -24.51 -13.24 3.20
N PHE A 121 -23.83 -12.96 2.08
CA PHE A 121 -24.46 -12.61 0.81
C PHE A 121 -24.86 -13.86 0.01
N ALA A 122 -25.79 -13.67 -0.92
CA ALA A 122 -26.09 -14.63 -1.97
C ALA A 122 -25.49 -14.14 -3.28
N ASN A 123 -24.64 -14.95 -3.92
CA ASN A 123 -24.08 -14.63 -5.25
C ASN A 123 -25.20 -14.66 -6.30
N GLU A 124 -25.39 -13.59 -7.06
CA GLU A 124 -26.38 -13.52 -8.15
C GLU A 124 -25.71 -13.53 -9.53
N LEU A 125 -24.57 -12.85 -9.69
CA LEU A 125 -23.88 -12.75 -10.97
C LEU A 125 -22.36 -12.70 -10.79
N ALA A 126 -21.64 -13.32 -11.71
CA ALA A 126 -20.21 -13.12 -11.91
C ALA A 126 -19.94 -13.08 -13.43
N TRP A 127 -19.37 -11.97 -13.91
CA TRP A 127 -19.05 -11.76 -15.31
C TRP A 127 -17.60 -11.26 -15.50
N PRO A 128 -16.82 -11.81 -16.44
CA PRO A 128 -17.14 -12.99 -17.24
C PRO A 128 -17.36 -14.26 -16.40
N ALA A 129 -17.96 -15.31 -16.98
CA ALA A 129 -18.31 -16.53 -16.24
C ALA A 129 -17.11 -17.46 -15.99
N GLN A 130 -15.99 -17.23 -16.68
CA GLN A 130 -14.73 -17.94 -16.52
C GLN A 130 -13.93 -17.39 -15.35
N GLU A 131 -12.93 -18.14 -14.86
CA GLU A 131 -12.06 -17.68 -13.78
C GLU A 131 -11.06 -16.59 -14.24
N SER A 132 -10.67 -16.67 -15.51
CA SER A 132 -9.82 -15.69 -16.18
C SER A 132 -10.67 -14.69 -16.97
N SER A 133 -10.35 -13.42 -16.84
CA SER A 133 -10.96 -12.33 -17.62
C SER A 133 -9.91 -11.69 -18.53
N PRO A 134 -10.21 -11.42 -19.82
CA PRO A 134 -9.32 -10.64 -20.69
C PRO A 134 -9.03 -9.24 -20.15
N LEU A 135 -9.98 -8.66 -19.40
CA LEU A 135 -9.83 -7.39 -18.71
C LEU A 135 -9.14 -7.52 -17.35
N ARG A 136 -8.79 -8.75 -16.95
CA ARG A 136 -8.19 -9.11 -15.64
C ARG A 136 -9.06 -8.69 -14.45
N GLN A 137 -10.32 -8.34 -14.71
CA GLN A 137 -11.32 -7.87 -13.76
C GLN A 137 -12.62 -8.64 -13.91
N HIS A 138 -13.38 -8.70 -12.83
CA HIS A 138 -14.74 -9.24 -12.82
C HIS A 138 -15.74 -8.23 -12.25
N LEU A 139 -16.94 -8.27 -12.84
CA LEU A 139 -18.16 -7.74 -12.26
C LEU A 139 -18.82 -8.86 -11.45
N LEU A 140 -18.98 -8.65 -10.14
CA LEU A 140 -19.71 -9.54 -9.25
C LEU A 140 -20.92 -8.81 -8.69
N VAL A 141 -22.07 -9.49 -8.64
CA VAL A 141 -23.28 -8.97 -8.00
C VAL A 141 -23.70 -9.95 -6.92
N ALA A 142 -23.84 -9.44 -5.71
CA ALA A 142 -24.23 -10.21 -4.54
C ALA A 142 -25.42 -9.55 -3.84
N ARG A 143 -26.46 -10.33 -3.55
CA ARG A 143 -27.65 -9.87 -2.84
C ARG A 143 -27.48 -10.04 -1.34
N SER A 144 -27.95 -9.07 -0.56
CA SER A 144 -28.05 -9.14 0.89
C SER A 144 -29.38 -9.78 1.32
N PRO A 145 -29.40 -11.06 1.74
CA PRO A 145 -30.62 -11.70 2.20
C PRO A 145 -30.98 -11.22 3.62
N GLY A 146 -32.28 -11.00 3.83
CA GLY A 146 -32.85 -10.71 5.15
C GLY A 146 -32.64 -9.28 5.64
N VAL A 147 -33.10 -9.02 6.87
CA VAL A 147 -32.99 -7.72 7.53
C VAL A 147 -31.60 -7.58 8.14
N ASN A 148 -30.88 -6.52 7.78
CA ASN A 148 -29.49 -6.32 8.19
C ASN A 148 -29.34 -5.42 9.43
N ARG A 149 -30.34 -4.57 9.71
CA ARG A 149 -30.31 -3.65 10.85
C ARG A 149 -31.45 -3.95 11.83
N PRO A 150 -31.22 -3.84 13.14
CA PRO A 150 -32.29 -3.94 14.13
C PRO A 150 -33.32 -2.82 13.94
N ASP A 151 -34.61 -3.16 14.04
CA ASP A 151 -35.67 -2.16 14.08
C ASP A 151 -35.69 -1.47 15.46
N LYS A 152 -35.02 -0.32 15.54
CA LYS A 152 -34.95 0.49 16.77
C LYS A 152 -36.33 0.90 17.29
N LYS A 153 -37.32 1.10 16.41
CA LYS A 153 -38.69 1.46 16.80
C LYS A 153 -39.41 0.27 17.40
N ALA A 154 -39.24 -0.92 16.82
CA ALA A 154 -39.78 -2.16 17.40
C ALA A 154 -39.14 -2.46 18.77
N VAL A 155 -37.82 -2.28 18.91
CA VAL A 155 -37.13 -2.43 20.20
C VAL A 155 -37.68 -1.44 21.23
N SER A 156 -37.81 -0.16 20.87
CA SER A 156 -38.39 0.86 21.76
C SER A 156 -39.80 0.50 22.21
N ARG A 157 -40.66 0.10 21.26
CA ARG A 157 -42.05 -0.31 21.54
C ARG A 157 -42.11 -1.52 22.48
N TYR A 158 -41.27 -2.52 22.25
CA TYR A 158 -41.21 -3.72 23.10
C TYR A 158 -40.77 -3.38 24.53
N LEU A 159 -39.73 -2.53 24.69
CA LEU A 159 -39.27 -2.10 26.01
C LEU A 159 -40.34 -1.30 26.76
N GLN A 160 -41.02 -0.37 26.06
CA GLN A 160 -42.13 0.39 26.63
C GLN A 160 -43.31 -0.50 27.02
N GLN A 161 -43.68 -1.47 26.19
CA GLN A 161 -44.76 -2.43 26.52
C GLN A 161 -44.42 -3.30 27.73
N ARG A 162 -43.15 -3.71 27.87
CA ARG A 162 -42.73 -4.63 28.92
C ARG A 162 -42.52 -3.93 30.28
N PHE A 163 -42.01 -2.70 30.28
CA PHE A 163 -41.58 -2.02 31.51
C PHE A 163 -42.34 -0.71 31.80
N GLY A 164 -43.20 -0.26 30.88
CA GLY A 164 -44.12 0.86 31.09
C GLY A 164 -43.42 2.17 31.48
N THR A 165 -44.02 2.86 32.45
CA THR A 165 -43.53 4.14 32.99
C THR A 165 -42.30 4.02 33.89
N GLY A 166 -41.84 2.80 34.19
CA GLY A 166 -40.63 2.56 34.97
C GLY A 166 -39.33 2.82 34.22
N LEU A 167 -39.39 3.07 32.90
CA LEU A 167 -38.22 3.40 32.09
C LEU A 167 -38.02 4.92 31.97
N PRO A 168 -36.77 5.41 32.11
CA PRO A 168 -36.45 6.77 31.71
C PRO A 168 -36.61 6.96 30.19
N ILE A 169 -36.55 8.21 29.72
CA ILE A 169 -36.55 8.52 28.28
C ILE A 169 -35.44 7.72 27.59
N LEU A 170 -35.83 6.79 26.71
CA LEU A 170 -34.91 5.90 26.02
C LEU A 170 -34.26 6.59 24.83
N GLN A 171 -32.93 6.54 24.76
CA GLN A 171 -32.16 6.80 23.54
C GLN A 171 -31.56 5.50 23.02
N ILE A 172 -32.05 5.01 21.89
CA ILE A 172 -31.52 3.80 21.26
C ILE A 172 -30.58 4.19 20.13
N ARG A 173 -29.30 3.80 20.25
CA ARG A 173 -28.28 4.00 19.21
C ARG A 173 -27.70 2.66 18.80
N GLN A 174 -27.56 2.44 17.49
CA GLN A 174 -26.81 1.32 16.94
C GLN A 174 -25.34 1.71 16.83
N ARG A 175 -24.43 0.86 17.33
CA ARG A 175 -22.98 1.05 17.24
C ARG A 175 -22.30 -0.28 16.97
N GLU A 176 -21.19 -0.26 16.25
CA GLU A 176 -20.33 -1.44 16.09
C GLU A 176 -19.47 -1.69 17.35
N ALA A 177 -19.03 -0.61 18.02
CA ALA A 177 -18.32 -0.67 19.29
C ALA A 177 -19.11 0.04 20.40
N LEU A 178 -19.30 -0.64 21.54
CA LEU A 178 -20.05 -0.12 22.69
C LEU A 178 -19.24 0.90 23.51
N PHE A 179 -17.93 0.69 23.60
CA PHE A 179 -16.98 1.54 24.32
C PHE A 179 -15.70 1.65 23.50
N THR A 180 -14.99 2.77 23.61
CA THR A 180 -13.53 2.73 23.44
C THR A 180 -13.00 1.86 24.58
N PRO A 181 -12.18 0.82 24.33
CA PRO A 181 -11.64 0.01 25.41
C PRO A 181 -10.98 0.92 26.46
N LEU A 182 -11.34 0.77 27.73
CA LEU A 182 -10.67 1.50 28.83
C LEU A 182 -9.18 1.13 28.90
N HIS A 183 -8.81 -0.05 28.40
CA HIS A 183 -7.48 -0.47 28.08
C HIS A 183 -7.48 -1.01 26.65
N ALA A 184 -6.66 -0.44 25.77
CA ALA A 184 -6.18 -1.21 24.62
C ALA A 184 -5.53 -2.50 25.16
N PRO A 185 -5.56 -3.63 24.43
CA PRO A 185 -4.76 -4.79 24.83
C PRO A 185 -3.33 -4.28 25.01
N SER A 186 -2.87 -4.31 26.25
CA SER A 186 -1.46 -4.41 26.55
C SER A 186 -1.05 -5.74 25.94
N ASP A 187 -0.63 -5.70 24.67
CA ASP A 187 0.33 -6.67 24.16
C ASP A 187 1.53 -6.50 25.07
N THR A 188 1.54 -7.31 26.13
CA THR A 188 2.69 -7.46 27.01
C THR A 188 3.75 -8.02 26.08
N PRO A 189 4.80 -7.27 25.73
CA PRO A 189 5.90 -7.85 25.01
C PRO A 189 6.46 -8.91 25.96
N SER A 190 6.34 -10.17 25.56
CA SER A 190 7.25 -11.20 26.05
C SER A 190 8.65 -10.60 25.92
N GLU A 191 9.37 -10.46 27.04
CA GLU A 191 10.71 -9.88 27.11
C GLU A 191 11.56 -10.35 25.91
N PRO A 192 11.87 -9.47 24.95
CA PRO A 192 12.97 -9.71 24.05
C PRO A 192 14.24 -9.58 24.88
N ALA A 193 15.09 -10.61 24.83
CA ALA A 193 16.38 -10.63 25.50
C ALA A 193 17.15 -9.33 25.22
N LYS A 194 17.65 -8.69 26.28
CA LYS A 194 18.52 -7.50 26.22
C LYS A 194 19.59 -7.66 25.12
N PRO A 195 19.53 -6.88 24.03
CA PRO A 195 20.66 -6.76 23.12
C PRO A 195 21.67 -5.81 23.74
N THR A 196 22.91 -6.27 23.82
CA THR A 196 24.07 -5.48 24.24
C THR A 196 24.28 -4.31 23.27
N PRO A 197 24.64 -3.08 23.72
CA PRO A 197 24.73 -1.92 22.85
C PRO A 197 25.83 -2.09 21.80
N VAL A 198 25.49 -1.90 20.52
CA VAL A 198 26.46 -1.80 19.42
C VAL A 198 26.71 -0.32 19.13
N ALA A 199 27.95 0.13 19.33
CA ALA A 199 28.35 1.50 19.06
C ALA A 199 28.46 1.76 17.56
N GLY A 200 27.69 2.71 17.00
CA GLY A 200 27.93 3.11 15.60
C GLY A 200 26.92 4.00 14.84
N GLY A 201 26.09 4.83 15.47
CA GLY A 201 25.22 5.76 14.73
C GLY A 201 25.95 7.00 14.16
N ASN A 202 25.58 7.45 12.95
CA ASN A 202 26.07 8.70 12.35
C ASN A 202 25.62 9.93 13.19
N PRO A 203 26.54 10.75 13.73
CA PRO A 203 26.22 11.88 14.60
C PRO A 203 25.30 12.94 13.97
N ALA A 204 25.34 13.11 12.64
CA ALA A 204 24.49 14.07 11.94
C ALA A 204 23.03 13.58 11.85
N LEU A 205 22.84 12.27 11.62
CA LEU A 205 21.53 11.64 11.58
C LEU A 205 20.92 11.60 12.99
N GLU A 206 21.72 11.19 13.99
CA GLU A 206 21.29 11.21 15.40
C GLU A 206 20.80 12.59 15.82
N LYS A 207 21.49 13.66 15.42
CA LYS A 207 21.08 15.05 15.71
C LYS A 207 19.73 15.41 15.08
N GLN A 208 19.54 15.10 13.79
CA GLN A 208 18.29 15.41 13.08
C GLN A 208 17.08 14.66 13.64
N VAL A 209 17.27 13.38 13.97
CA VAL A 209 16.22 12.55 14.58
C VAL A 209 15.96 13.00 16.02
N ALA A 210 17.00 13.35 16.78
CA ALA A 210 16.86 13.90 18.13
C ALA A 210 16.03 15.19 18.15
N GLU A 211 16.30 16.13 17.25
CA GLU A 211 15.54 17.39 17.14
C GLU A 211 14.05 17.12 16.87
N LEU A 212 13.76 16.13 16.03
CA LEU A 212 12.39 15.71 15.75
C LEU A 212 11.72 15.09 16.98
N TRP A 213 12.43 14.19 17.68
CA TRP A 213 11.94 13.60 18.92
C TRP A 213 11.69 14.66 19.99
N GLN A 214 12.60 15.62 20.17
CA GLN A 214 12.46 16.73 21.10
C GLN A 214 11.21 17.57 20.78
N SER A 215 10.96 17.86 19.49
CA SER A 215 9.79 18.64 19.07
C SER A 215 8.46 17.94 19.37
N LEU A 216 8.44 16.60 19.35
CA LEU A 216 7.24 15.82 19.61
C LEU A 216 7.07 15.56 21.11
N LEU A 217 8.12 15.11 21.78
CA LEU A 217 8.11 14.71 23.20
C LEU A 217 8.17 15.91 24.15
N SER A 218 8.50 17.11 23.65
CA SER A 218 8.71 18.32 24.46
C SER A 218 9.71 18.11 25.61
N ARG A 219 10.75 17.28 25.37
CA ARG A 219 11.76 16.89 26.36
C ARG A 219 13.15 16.80 25.72
N PRO A 220 14.24 16.99 26.48
CA PRO A 220 15.59 16.73 26.00
C PRO A 220 15.78 15.26 25.61
N VAL A 221 16.34 15.02 24.43
CA VAL A 221 16.62 13.68 23.90
C VAL A 221 18.13 13.52 23.77
N ALA A 222 18.67 12.43 24.34
CA ALA A 222 20.06 12.02 24.24
C ALA A 222 20.16 10.70 23.47
N ARG A 223 21.35 10.38 22.98
CA ARG A 223 21.60 9.20 22.12
C ARG A 223 21.14 7.85 22.67
N HIS A 224 21.12 7.69 24.00
CA HIS A 224 20.73 6.45 24.68
C HIS A 224 19.33 6.51 25.26
N HIS A 225 18.57 7.56 24.95
CA HIS A 225 17.17 7.61 25.35
C HIS A 225 16.33 6.75 24.42
N ASP A 226 15.42 6.02 25.03
CA ASP A 226 14.37 5.29 24.37
C ASP A 226 13.16 6.20 24.09
N PHE A 227 12.59 6.13 22.89
CA PHE A 227 11.47 6.95 22.46
C PHE A 227 10.24 6.78 23.35
N PHE A 228 9.95 5.55 23.76
CA PHE A 228 8.76 5.19 24.53
C PHE A 228 8.97 5.45 26.02
N GLU A 229 10.17 5.24 26.56
CA GLU A 229 10.49 5.61 27.95
C GLU A 229 10.41 7.12 28.18
N LEU A 230 10.71 7.92 27.15
CA LEU A 230 10.53 9.38 27.20
C LEU A 230 9.07 9.84 27.12
N GLY A 231 8.11 8.91 26.98
CA GLY A 231 6.68 9.18 26.90
C GLY A 231 6.13 9.28 25.48
N GLY A 232 6.86 8.79 24.47
CA GLY A 232 6.38 8.71 23.10
C GLY A 232 5.29 7.64 22.96
N ASP A 233 4.21 7.98 22.26
CA ASP A 233 3.14 7.03 21.92
C ASP A 233 3.13 6.70 20.42
N SER A 234 2.27 5.75 20.01
CA SER A 234 2.17 5.33 18.61
C SER A 234 1.71 6.46 17.66
N LEU A 235 0.97 7.45 18.14
CA LEU A 235 0.56 8.60 17.33
C LEU A 235 1.75 9.55 17.11
N MET A 236 2.56 9.79 18.14
CA MET A 236 3.80 10.55 18.06
C MET A 236 4.83 9.83 17.20
N ALA A 237 4.96 8.51 17.33
CA ALA A 237 5.80 7.67 16.49
C ALA A 237 5.36 7.70 15.03
N THR A 238 4.05 7.60 14.76
CA THR A 238 3.49 7.71 13.41
C THR A 238 3.76 9.09 12.81
N ARG A 239 3.58 10.17 13.60
CA ARG A 239 3.90 11.55 13.18
C ARG A 239 5.39 11.73 12.93
N MET A 240 6.25 11.15 13.77
CA MET A 240 7.71 11.16 13.65
C MET A 240 8.14 10.48 12.37
N VAL A 241 7.71 9.24 12.15
CA VAL A 241 7.97 8.46 10.93
C VAL A 241 7.49 9.22 9.68
N ALA A 242 6.27 9.76 9.71
CA ALA A 242 5.75 10.56 8.60
C ALA A 242 6.53 11.87 8.36
N GLN A 243 7.18 12.43 9.37
CA GLN A 243 8.04 13.60 9.23
C GLN A 243 9.45 13.25 8.74
N LEU A 244 10.03 12.13 9.17
CA LEU A 244 11.29 11.61 8.64
C LEU A 244 11.16 11.26 7.15
N ASN A 245 10.10 10.53 6.79
CA ASN A 245 9.81 10.18 5.40
C ASN A 245 9.59 11.42 4.54
N ARG A 246 8.91 12.45 5.05
CA ARG A 246 8.74 13.75 4.36
C ARG A 246 10.05 14.53 4.19
N ARG A 247 11.02 14.36 5.09
CA ARG A 247 12.35 14.96 5.00
C ARG A 247 13.33 14.14 4.15
N GLY A 248 12.87 13.03 3.56
CA GLY A 248 13.71 12.12 2.78
C GLY A 248 14.71 11.33 3.61
N ILE A 249 14.55 11.30 4.94
CA ILE A 249 15.46 10.62 5.86
C ILE A 249 15.02 9.15 5.98
N ALA A 250 15.56 8.31 5.08
CA ALA A 250 15.41 6.84 5.05
C ALA A 250 13.95 6.33 4.99
N ARG A 251 13.77 5.04 4.70
CA ARG A 251 12.45 4.37 4.79
C ARG A 251 12.15 4.02 6.25
N ALA A 252 12.03 5.03 7.11
CA ALA A 252 11.60 4.81 8.48
C ALA A 252 10.16 4.26 8.46
N ASN A 253 9.93 3.14 9.12
CA ASN A 253 8.58 2.66 9.39
C ASN A 253 8.37 2.50 10.89
N LEU A 254 7.11 2.36 11.30
CA LEU A 254 6.75 2.30 12.72
C LEU A 254 7.34 1.05 13.40
N GLN A 255 7.43 -0.08 12.68
CA GLN A 255 8.00 -1.33 13.18
C GLN A 255 9.50 -1.19 13.46
N ASP A 256 10.23 -0.42 12.66
CA ASP A 256 11.65 -0.12 12.88
C ASP A 256 11.86 0.62 14.21
N LEU A 257 11.03 1.62 14.51
CA LEU A 257 11.12 2.36 15.77
C LEU A 257 10.79 1.48 16.97
N PHE A 258 9.83 0.55 16.84
CA PHE A 258 9.53 -0.40 17.91
C PHE A 258 10.66 -1.41 18.14
N SER A 259 11.37 -1.79 17.08
CA SER A 259 12.47 -2.77 17.16
C SER A 259 13.79 -2.13 17.60
N HIS A 260 13.94 -0.83 17.34
CA HIS A 260 15.12 -0.03 17.63
C HIS A 260 14.68 1.29 18.27
N SER A 261 14.17 1.22 19.50
CA SER A 261 13.54 2.35 20.18
C SER A 261 14.52 3.32 20.83
N THR A 262 15.78 2.94 21.01
CA THR A 262 16.87 3.84 21.40
C THR A 262 17.28 4.73 20.23
N LEU A 263 17.48 6.03 20.46
CA LEU A 263 17.85 6.97 19.39
C LEU A 263 19.06 6.51 18.56
N SER A 264 20.14 6.05 19.20
CA SER A 264 21.33 5.55 18.49
C SER A 264 21.05 4.31 17.65
N ASP A 265 20.25 3.38 18.17
CA ASP A 265 19.94 2.11 17.52
C ASP A 265 19.00 2.31 16.34
N PHE A 266 18.02 3.20 16.51
CA PHE A 266 17.12 3.63 15.45
C PHE A 266 17.92 4.26 14.29
N CYS A 267 18.82 5.19 14.60
CA CYS A 267 19.63 5.85 13.58
C CYS A 267 20.60 4.87 12.89
N ALA A 268 21.20 3.94 13.63
CA ALA A 268 22.04 2.90 13.06
C ALA A 268 21.25 1.98 12.11
N HIS A 269 20.04 1.60 12.48
CA HIS A 269 19.15 0.80 11.63
C HIS A 269 18.71 1.56 10.37
N LEU A 270 18.30 2.82 10.51
CA LEU A 270 17.95 3.67 9.37
C LEU A 270 19.13 3.84 8.39
N GLN A 271 20.35 3.89 8.93
CA GLN A 271 21.59 3.97 8.15
C GLN A 271 21.90 2.64 7.43
N ALA A 272 21.71 1.50 8.10
CA ALA A 272 21.86 0.17 7.50
C ALA A 272 20.83 -0.06 6.38
N ALA A 273 19.57 0.37 6.58
CA ALA A 273 18.49 0.27 5.61
C ALA A 273 18.63 1.21 4.39
N THR A 274 19.44 2.27 4.50
CA THR A 274 19.75 3.19 3.39
C THR A 274 21.03 2.83 2.63
N SER A 275 21.78 1.82 3.10
CA SER A 275 23.01 1.38 2.46
C SER A 275 22.72 0.47 1.26
N GLY A 276 22.47 1.07 0.10
CA GLY A 276 22.66 0.49 -1.25
C GLY A 276 21.65 -0.56 -1.72
N GLU A 277 20.84 -0.23 -2.72
CA GLU A 277 20.39 -1.25 -3.66
C GLU A 277 21.64 -1.69 -4.46
N ASP A 278 22.00 -2.97 -4.41
CA ASP A 278 23.14 -3.55 -5.16
C ASP A 278 22.86 -3.58 -6.66
N ASN A 279 22.76 -2.39 -7.25
CA ASN A 279 22.63 -2.18 -8.68
C ASN A 279 24.03 -2.05 -9.32
N PRO A 280 24.24 -2.63 -10.52
CA PRO A 280 23.26 -3.44 -11.25
C PRO A 280 23.25 -4.92 -10.80
N ILE A 281 22.08 -5.56 -10.86
CA ILE A 281 21.88 -6.96 -10.46
C ILE A 281 22.11 -7.89 -11.65
N PRO A 282 22.97 -8.93 -11.55
CA PRO A 282 23.15 -9.90 -12.62
C PRO A 282 21.88 -10.75 -12.81
N LEU A 283 21.32 -10.75 -14.03
CA LEU A 283 20.14 -11.53 -14.40
C LEU A 283 20.48 -12.78 -15.22
N CYS A 284 21.49 -12.68 -16.07
CA CYS A 284 21.98 -13.79 -16.87
C CYS A 284 23.48 -13.62 -17.10
N GLN A 285 24.22 -14.72 -16.94
CA GLN A 285 25.61 -14.84 -17.36
C GLN A 285 25.61 -15.66 -18.64
N GLY A 286 26.10 -15.07 -19.74
CA GLY A 286 26.21 -15.75 -21.03
C GLY A 286 27.44 -15.25 -21.76
N ASP A 287 27.88 -16.00 -22.77
CA ASP A 287 29.19 -15.81 -23.40
C ASP A 287 29.20 -14.72 -24.50
N GLY A 288 28.10 -13.99 -24.67
CA GLY A 288 28.01 -12.87 -25.60
C GLY A 288 28.96 -11.73 -25.23
N GLU A 289 29.64 -11.15 -26.23
CA GLU A 289 30.64 -10.08 -26.03
C GLU A 289 30.03 -8.78 -25.48
N GLU A 290 28.76 -8.52 -25.75
CA GLU A 290 28.09 -7.27 -25.38
C GLU A 290 27.22 -7.44 -24.13
N THR A 291 27.43 -6.56 -23.15
CA THR A 291 26.62 -6.52 -21.93
C THR A 291 25.37 -5.69 -22.13
N LEU A 292 24.21 -6.29 -21.81
CA LEU A 292 22.93 -5.62 -21.84
C LEU A 292 22.55 -5.11 -20.45
N PHE A 293 22.29 -3.82 -20.32
CA PHE A 293 21.73 -3.22 -19.11
C PHE A 293 20.24 -2.95 -19.31
N VAL A 294 19.41 -3.59 -18.49
CA VAL A 294 17.95 -3.48 -18.56
C VAL A 294 17.41 -2.64 -17.41
N PHE A 295 16.48 -1.74 -17.71
CA PHE A 295 15.85 -0.87 -16.72
C PHE A 295 14.51 -1.44 -16.27
N HIS A 296 14.23 -1.35 -14.97
CA HIS A 296 12.93 -1.71 -14.42
C HIS A 296 11.78 -0.94 -15.09
N ALA A 297 10.57 -1.50 -15.05
CA ALA A 297 9.35 -0.82 -15.50
C ALA A 297 8.80 0.10 -14.39
N SER A 298 7.55 0.57 -14.46
CA SER A 298 6.99 1.47 -13.45
C SER A 298 6.91 0.88 -12.04
N ASP A 299 7.04 -0.45 -11.95
CA ASP A 299 6.89 -1.25 -10.76
C ASP A 299 8.21 -1.48 -10.00
N GLY A 300 9.33 -0.99 -10.53
CA GLY A 300 10.63 -1.04 -9.88
C GLY A 300 11.33 -2.40 -9.96
N ASP A 301 10.68 -3.43 -10.53
CA ASP A 301 11.20 -4.79 -10.57
C ASP A 301 11.84 -5.14 -11.93
N ILE A 302 12.74 -6.13 -11.92
CA ILE A 302 13.50 -6.56 -13.11
C ILE A 302 13.19 -8.00 -13.53
N SER A 303 12.34 -8.73 -12.80
CA SER A 303 11.99 -10.12 -13.09
C SER A 303 11.31 -10.31 -14.45
N ALA A 304 10.59 -9.29 -14.94
CA ALA A 304 10.00 -9.29 -16.28
C ALA A 304 11.04 -9.49 -17.40
N TRP A 305 12.30 -9.15 -17.15
CA TRP A 305 13.40 -9.35 -18.09
C TRP A 305 13.98 -10.76 -18.09
N LEU A 306 13.74 -11.58 -17.06
CA LEU A 306 14.36 -12.90 -16.90
C LEU A 306 14.11 -13.85 -18.11
N PRO A 307 12.89 -13.97 -18.66
CA PRO A 307 12.66 -14.83 -19.82
C PRO A 307 13.44 -14.38 -21.05
N LEU A 308 13.50 -13.06 -21.28
CA LEU A 308 14.26 -12.49 -22.40
C LEU A 308 15.76 -12.64 -22.20
N ALA A 309 16.25 -12.38 -20.98
CA ALA A 309 17.66 -12.52 -20.64
C ALA A 309 18.15 -13.96 -20.87
N SER A 310 17.36 -14.94 -20.43
CA SER A 310 17.63 -16.37 -20.67
C SER A 310 17.67 -16.71 -22.16
N ALA A 311 16.71 -16.19 -22.95
CA ALA A 311 16.64 -16.47 -24.38
C ALA A 311 17.78 -15.83 -25.21
N LEU A 312 18.34 -14.70 -24.75
CA LEU A 312 19.40 -13.97 -25.47
C LEU A 312 20.80 -14.57 -25.28
N ASN A 313 20.98 -15.46 -24.29
CA ASN A 313 22.25 -16.11 -23.94
C ASN A 313 23.46 -15.15 -23.91
N ARG A 314 23.30 -14.00 -23.24
CA ARG A 314 24.35 -12.98 -23.09
C ARG A 314 24.38 -12.45 -21.66
N ARG A 315 25.43 -11.73 -21.29
CA ARG A 315 25.51 -10.99 -20.02
C ARG A 315 24.39 -9.95 -19.95
N VAL A 316 23.47 -10.12 -18.98
CA VAL A 316 22.38 -9.17 -18.72
C VAL A 316 22.42 -8.73 -17.26
N PHE A 317 22.38 -7.43 -17.07
CA PHE A 317 22.33 -6.74 -15.78
C PHE A 317 21.05 -5.91 -15.67
N GLY A 318 20.31 -6.04 -14.58
CA GLY A 318 19.10 -5.28 -14.32
C GLY A 318 19.33 -4.15 -13.31
N LEU A 319 18.72 -3.00 -13.60
CA LEU A 319 18.67 -1.85 -12.71
C LEU A 319 17.29 -1.85 -12.04
N GLN A 320 17.26 -2.19 -10.75
CA GLN A 320 16.04 -2.31 -9.94
C GLN A 320 15.79 -1.03 -9.13
N ALA A 321 14.54 -0.73 -8.82
CA ALA A 321 14.13 0.27 -7.83
C ALA A 321 13.23 -0.39 -6.78
N LYS A 322 13.83 -0.93 -5.70
CA LYS A 322 13.05 -1.37 -4.52
C LYS A 322 12.54 -0.18 -3.73
N SER A 323 13.25 0.96 -3.79
CA SER A 323 13.03 2.19 -3.02
C SER A 323 13.05 3.47 -3.86
N PRO A 324 12.23 3.60 -4.91
CA PRO A 324 12.21 4.76 -5.80
C PRO A 324 11.92 6.09 -5.08
N GLN A 325 11.26 6.08 -3.93
CA GLN A 325 10.98 7.30 -3.14
C GLN A 325 12.24 7.97 -2.58
N ARG A 326 13.39 7.27 -2.56
CA ARG A 326 14.66 7.86 -2.12
C ARG A 326 15.20 8.91 -3.09
N PHE A 327 14.73 8.90 -4.33
CA PHE A 327 15.13 9.85 -5.35
C PHE A 327 14.16 11.01 -5.36
N ALA A 328 14.67 12.23 -5.17
CA ALA A 328 13.83 13.43 -5.22
C ALA A 328 13.42 13.78 -6.66
N THR A 329 14.21 13.37 -7.64
CA THR A 329 13.92 13.56 -9.07
C THR A 329 14.28 12.33 -9.89
N LEU A 330 13.65 12.20 -11.06
CA LEU A 330 13.98 11.16 -12.04
C LEU A 330 15.44 11.25 -12.51
N ASP A 331 15.94 12.47 -12.68
CA ASP A 331 17.33 12.71 -13.10
C ASP A 331 18.33 12.16 -12.08
N GLN A 332 18.06 12.27 -10.78
CA GLN A 332 18.92 11.69 -9.74
C GLN A 332 18.97 10.15 -9.81
N MET A 333 17.82 9.53 -10.08
CA MET A 333 17.74 8.07 -10.26
C MET A 333 18.56 7.63 -11.48
N ILE A 334 18.40 8.34 -12.61
CA ILE A 334 19.15 8.08 -13.84
C ILE A 334 20.65 8.24 -13.60
N ASP A 335 21.07 9.31 -12.93
CA ASP A 335 22.48 9.58 -12.67
C ASP A 335 23.11 8.50 -11.77
N GLU A 336 22.36 7.99 -10.78
CA GLU A 336 22.80 6.87 -9.97
C GLU A 336 22.92 5.58 -10.80
N TYR A 337 21.93 5.26 -11.62
CA TYR A 337 21.99 4.10 -12.53
C TYR A 337 23.16 4.18 -13.50
N VAL A 338 23.45 5.36 -14.06
CA VAL A 338 24.65 5.58 -14.87
C VAL A 338 25.92 5.33 -14.05
N GLY A 339 25.96 5.77 -12.79
CA GLY A 339 27.05 5.45 -11.87
C GLY A 339 27.24 3.94 -11.65
N CYS A 340 26.14 3.21 -11.42
CA CYS A 340 26.14 1.76 -11.25
C CYS A 340 26.62 1.04 -12.52
N ILE A 341 26.08 1.40 -13.69
CA ILE A 341 26.47 0.87 -15.00
C ILE A 341 27.97 1.08 -15.22
N ARG A 342 28.50 2.27 -14.95
CA ARG A 342 29.92 2.59 -15.13
C ARG A 342 30.84 1.89 -14.14
N ARG A 343 30.38 1.56 -12.94
CA ARG A 343 31.15 0.70 -12.03
C ARG A 343 31.28 -0.73 -12.57
N GLN A 344 30.23 -1.24 -13.21
CA GLN A 344 30.22 -2.58 -13.80
C GLN A 344 30.94 -2.64 -15.16
N GLN A 345 30.85 -1.58 -15.96
CA GLN A 345 31.48 -1.44 -17.27
C GLN A 345 31.98 0.02 -17.42
N PRO A 346 33.27 0.31 -17.16
CA PRO A 346 33.79 1.69 -17.14
C PRO A 346 33.66 2.48 -18.45
N HIS A 347 33.70 1.79 -19.59
CA HIS A 347 33.70 2.36 -20.94
C HIS A 347 32.76 1.61 -21.89
N GLY A 348 32.23 2.33 -22.88
CA GLY A 348 31.37 1.79 -23.91
C GLY A 348 32.10 0.85 -24.90
N PRO A 349 31.36 0.28 -25.87
CA PRO A 349 29.97 0.58 -26.19
C PRO A 349 28.98 0.03 -25.16
N TYR A 350 27.98 0.83 -24.80
CA TYR A 350 26.89 0.43 -23.91
C TYR A 350 25.68 -0.06 -24.71
N VAL A 351 25.01 -1.11 -24.25
CA VAL A 351 23.71 -1.54 -24.76
C VAL A 351 22.69 -1.41 -23.64
N LEU A 352 21.73 -0.49 -23.82
CA LEU A 352 20.69 -0.21 -22.85
C LEU A 352 19.35 -0.68 -23.40
N ALA A 353 18.53 -1.32 -22.56
CA ALA A 353 17.16 -1.66 -22.93
C ALA A 353 16.16 -1.24 -21.88
N GLY A 354 15.04 -0.68 -22.34
CA GLY A 354 13.97 -0.22 -21.48
C GLY A 354 12.61 -0.66 -22.03
N TRP A 355 11.73 -1.08 -21.14
CA TRP A 355 10.37 -1.48 -21.46
C TRP A 355 9.38 -0.60 -20.68
N SER A 356 8.31 -0.15 -21.33
CA SER A 356 7.31 0.72 -20.72
C SER A 356 7.97 1.97 -20.10
N TYR A 357 7.81 2.21 -18.80
CA TYR A 357 8.49 3.29 -18.08
C TYR A 357 10.03 3.22 -18.17
N GLY A 358 10.60 2.01 -18.18
CA GLY A 358 12.03 1.79 -18.29
C GLY A 358 12.63 2.34 -19.58
N ALA A 359 11.82 2.54 -20.63
CA ALA A 359 12.26 3.19 -21.86
C ALA A 359 12.75 4.63 -21.61
N PHE A 360 12.09 5.36 -20.70
CA PHE A 360 12.50 6.73 -20.33
C PHE A 360 13.82 6.74 -19.55
N LEU A 361 13.98 5.80 -18.62
CA LEU A 361 15.21 5.64 -17.84
C LEU A 361 16.39 5.29 -18.75
N ALA A 362 16.19 4.36 -19.69
CA ALA A 362 17.19 3.97 -20.68
C ALA A 362 17.57 5.14 -21.59
N ALA A 363 16.59 5.92 -22.06
CA ALA A 363 16.84 7.11 -22.89
C ALA A 363 17.60 8.20 -22.13
N GLY A 364 17.21 8.47 -20.87
CA GLY A 364 17.92 9.42 -20.01
C GLY A 364 19.35 8.98 -19.73
N ALA A 365 19.56 7.71 -19.37
CA ALA A 365 20.90 7.16 -19.13
C ALA A 365 21.78 7.21 -20.39
N ALA A 366 21.21 6.89 -21.55
CA ALA A 366 21.89 7.01 -22.84
C ALA A 366 22.32 8.45 -23.11
N GLN A 367 21.44 9.43 -22.85
CA GLN A 367 21.75 10.85 -23.03
C GLN A 367 22.91 11.30 -22.12
N ARG A 368 22.96 10.86 -20.85
CA ARG A 368 24.11 11.14 -19.95
C ARG A 368 25.41 10.50 -20.42
N LEU A 369 25.37 9.25 -20.87
CA LEU A 369 26.55 8.52 -21.33
C LEU A 369 27.07 9.10 -22.65
N TYR A 370 26.17 9.41 -23.58
CA TYR A 370 26.49 10.04 -24.86
C TYR A 370 27.11 11.44 -24.67
N ALA A 371 26.58 12.25 -23.74
CA ALA A 371 27.16 13.54 -23.39
C ALA A 371 28.59 13.45 -22.83
N LYS A 372 29.00 12.26 -22.33
CA LYS A 372 30.36 11.97 -21.87
C LYS A 372 31.26 11.37 -22.97
N GLY A 373 30.80 11.34 -24.22
CA GLY A 373 31.57 10.84 -25.37
C GLY A 373 31.52 9.32 -25.56
N GLU A 374 30.67 8.62 -24.82
CA GLU A 374 30.54 7.16 -24.92
C GLU A 374 29.61 6.75 -26.06
N GLN A 375 29.89 5.59 -26.69
CA GLN A 375 28.97 5.00 -27.67
C GLN A 375 27.84 4.23 -26.97
N VAL A 376 26.60 4.48 -27.37
CA VAL A 376 25.41 3.87 -26.75
C VAL A 376 24.44 3.38 -27.83
N ARG A 377 24.00 2.12 -27.70
CA ARG A 377 22.85 1.57 -28.43
C ARG A 377 21.68 1.36 -27.47
N MET A 378 20.48 1.64 -27.95
CA MET A 378 19.25 1.52 -27.18
C MET A 378 18.26 0.57 -27.83
N VAL A 379 17.54 -0.19 -27.00
CA VAL A 379 16.36 -0.98 -27.38
C VAL A 379 15.19 -0.52 -26.52
N LEU A 380 14.18 0.09 -27.14
CA LEU A 380 12.98 0.56 -26.45
C LEU A 380 11.80 -0.33 -26.83
N ILE A 381 11.15 -0.92 -25.84
CA ILE A 381 10.04 -1.86 -26.02
C ILE A 381 8.78 -1.19 -25.48
N ASP A 382 7.79 -0.97 -26.35
CA ASP A 382 6.49 -0.41 -26.01
C ASP A 382 6.57 0.83 -25.08
N PRO A 383 7.28 1.90 -25.49
CA PRO A 383 7.43 3.09 -24.67
C PRO A 383 6.07 3.77 -24.47
N VAL A 384 5.77 4.18 -23.23
CA VAL A 384 4.57 4.98 -22.95
C VAL A 384 4.80 6.39 -23.49
N CYS A 385 3.89 6.94 -24.29
CA CYS A 385 3.99 8.33 -24.75
C CYS A 385 3.32 9.26 -23.72
N ARG A 386 4.06 10.19 -23.10
CA ARG A 386 3.48 11.27 -22.28
C ARG A 386 3.68 12.61 -22.97
N GLN A 387 2.61 13.40 -23.07
CA GLN A 387 2.63 14.77 -23.59
C GLN A 387 3.46 15.74 -22.71
N ASP A 388 3.76 15.36 -21.48
CA ASP A 388 4.50 16.15 -20.49
C ASP A 388 6.03 16.20 -20.75
N PHE A 389 6.51 15.72 -21.90
CA PHE A 389 7.93 15.47 -22.15
C PHE A 389 8.47 16.10 -23.46
N CYS A 390 7.76 17.08 -24.03
CA CYS A 390 8.31 17.98 -25.05
C CYS A 390 9.01 19.19 -24.42
#